data_AF-A0A151TFD3-F1
#
_entry.id   AF-A0A151TFD3-F1
#
_cell.length_a   1.000
_cell.length_b   1.000
_cell.length_c   1.000
_cell.angle_alpha   90.00
_cell.angle_beta   90.00
_cell.angle_gamma   90.00
#
_symmetry.space_group_name_H-M   'P 1'
#
loop_
_entity.id
_entity.type
_entity.pdbx_description
1 polymer ?
#
loop_
_entity_poly.entity_id
_entity_poly.type
_entity_poly.pdbx_seq_one_letter_code
_entity_poly.pdbx_strand_id
1 'polypeptide(L)' 'VLWNGRKLQHFQPSQGLRQMDTFSLYLFMLYMERLVLHIHKLNREGFWEAIQISWGGLPLSHMLFTNDIFLFYCATEQ' A
#
# COMPACT_ATOMS: atom_id res chain seq x y z
N VAL A 1 20.17 -17.48 18.89
CA VAL A 1 18.80 -17.89 19.28
C VAL A 1 18.88 -19.27 19.92
N LEU A 2 18.28 -19.46 21.10
CA LEU A 2 18.12 -20.79 21.70
C LEU A 2 16.80 -21.36 21.17
N TRP A 3 16.85 -22.51 20.50
CA TRP A 3 15.65 -23.23 20.08
C TRP A 3 15.67 -24.60 20.75
N ASN A 4 14.60 -24.93 21.48
CA ASN A 4 14.47 -26.17 22.25
C ASN A 4 15.70 -26.50 23.12
N GLY A 5 16.22 -25.51 23.85
CA GLY A 5 17.34 -25.70 24.78
C GLY A 5 18.72 -25.85 24.12
N ARG A 6 18.82 -25.84 22.78
CA ARG A 6 20.10 -25.92 22.06
C ARG A 6 20.44 -24.58 21.42
N LYS A 7 21.70 -24.15 21.59
CA LYS A 7 22.24 -22.95 20.96
C LYS A 7 22.42 -23.25 19.46
N LEU A 8 21.56 -22.67 18.62
CA LEU A 8 21.72 -22.74 17.17
C LEU A 8 23.05 -22.06 16.78
N GLN A 9 23.73 -22.61 15.76
CA GLN A 9 24.91 -21.97 15.17
C GLN A 9 24.57 -20.55 14.71
N HIS A 10 25.58 -19.68 14.61
CA HIS A 10 25.39 -18.29 14.24
C HIS A 10 24.76 -18.20 12.85
N PHE A 11 23.45 -18.00 12.81
CA PHE A 11 22.72 -17.76 11.58
C PHE A 11 23.07 -16.34 11.15
N GLN A 12 23.85 -16.21 10.07
CA GLN A 12 23.84 -14.97 9.32
C GLN A 12 22.49 -14.91 8.59
N PRO A 13 21.60 -13.96 8.90
CA PRO A 13 20.42 -13.77 8.11
C PRO A 13 20.86 -13.36 6.71
N SER A 14 20.90 -14.31 5.78
CA SER A 14 21.16 -14.08 4.35
C SER A 14 20.07 -13.21 3.70
N GLN A 15 18.98 -12.99 4.44
CA GLN A 15 17.91 -12.06 4.16
C GLN A 15 17.51 -11.35 5.45
N GLY A 16 18.48 -10.69 6.09
CA GLY A 16 18.14 -9.60 7.01
C GLY A 16 17.31 -8.61 6.23
N LEU A 17 16.13 -8.27 6.77
CA LEU A 17 15.15 -7.30 6.26
C LEU A 17 15.78 -6.45 5.15
N ARG A 18 15.62 -6.86 3.88
CA ARG A 18 16.08 -6.02 2.78
C ARG A 18 15.17 -4.81 2.83
N GLN A 19 15.60 -3.81 3.60
CA GLN A 19 15.18 -2.44 3.45
C GLN A 19 15.24 -2.19 1.95
N MET A 20 14.05 -2.12 1.38
CA MET A 20 13.76 -1.68 0.04
C MET A 20 14.75 -0.56 -0.26
N ASP A 21 15.58 -0.78 -1.26
CA ASP A 21 16.59 0.19 -1.65
C ASP A 21 15.93 1.56 -1.82
N THR A 22 16.60 2.62 -1.37
CA THR A 22 16.05 3.99 -1.39
C THR A 22 15.56 4.39 -2.79
N PHE A 23 16.11 3.77 -3.84
CA PHE A 23 15.68 3.94 -5.23
C PHE A 23 14.33 3.28 -5.55
N SER A 24 14.09 2.03 -5.16
CA SER A 24 12.78 1.40 -5.39
C SER A 24 11.67 2.06 -4.58
N LEU A 25 11.96 2.56 -3.37
CA LEU A 25 11.01 3.38 -2.60
C LEU A 25 10.64 4.67 -3.33
N TYR A 26 11.62 5.33 -3.96
CA TYR A 26 11.38 6.55 -4.71
C TYR A 26 10.58 6.31 -6.00
N LEU A 27 10.92 5.24 -6.74
CA LEU A 27 10.16 4.83 -7.92
C LEU A 27 8.73 4.42 -7.57
N PHE A 28 8.56 3.69 -6.46
CA PHE A 28 7.24 3.33 -5.93
C PHE A 28 6.43 4.59 -5.60
N MET A 29 7.02 5.56 -4.90
CA MET A 29 6.34 6.82 -4.58
C MET A 29 5.91 7.61 -5.83
N LEU A 30 6.77 7.70 -6.85
CA LEU A 30 6.43 8.34 -8.13
C LEU A 30 5.32 7.60 -8.88
N TYR A 31 5.35 6.27 -8.87
CA TYR A 31 4.30 5.46 -9.47
C TYR A 31 2.95 5.66 -8.74
N MET A 32 2.98 5.69 -7.41
CA MET A 32 1.79 5.95 -6.60
C MET A 32 1.21 7.32 -6.86
N GLU A 33 2.03 8.36 -6.97
CA GLU A 33 1.55 9.71 -7.26
C GLU A 33 0.76 9.72 -8.58
N ARG A 34 1.26 9.05 -9.61
CA ARG A 34 0.56 8.90 -10.89
C ARG A 34 -0.73 8.10 -10.77
N LEU A 35 -0.72 7.02 -9.98
CA LEU A 35 -1.91 6.19 -9.72
C LEU A 35 -3.00 7.01 -9.02
N VAL A 36 -2.64 7.78 -7.98
CA VAL A 36 -3.56 8.63 -7.23
C VAL A 36 -4.19 9.70 -8.13
N LEU A 37 -3.38 10.37 -8.95
CA LEU A 37 -3.89 11.33 -9.94
C LEU A 37 -4.87 10.69 -10.92
N HIS A 38 -4.62 9.45 -11.32
CA HIS A 38 -5.52 8.70 -12.21
C HIS A 38 -6.84 8.35 -11.52
N ILE A 39 -6.81 7.87 -10.28
CA ILE A 39 -8.01 7.59 -9.48
C ILE A 39 -8.85 8.86 -9.30
N HIS A 40 -8.21 10.01 -9.01
CA HIS A 40 -8.91 11.29 -8.93
C HIS A 40 -9.53 11.74 -10.25
N LYS A 41 -8.91 11.40 -11.39
CA LYS A 41 -9.48 11.66 -12.71
C LYS A 41 -10.71 10.78 -12.93
N LEU A 42 -10.61 9.47 -12.67
CA LEU A 42 -11.74 8.54 -12.79
C LEU A 42 -12.91 8.92 -11.88
N ASN A 43 -12.62 9.43 -10.68
CA ASN A 43 -13.64 9.91 -9.76
C ASN A 43 -14.36 11.15 -10.30
N ARG A 44 -13.62 12.11 -10.86
CA ARG A 44 -14.21 13.27 -11.55
C ARG A 44 -15.03 12.90 -12.78
N GLU A 45 -14.66 11.84 -13.48
CA GLU A 45 -15.39 11.33 -14.64
C GLU A 45 -16.59 10.44 -14.25
N GLY A 46 -16.79 10.17 -12.96
CA GLY A 46 -17.89 9.35 -12.45
C GLY A 46 -17.67 7.83 -12.60
N PHE A 47 -16.49 7.40 -13.07
CA PHE A 47 -16.13 5.98 -13.19
C PHE A 47 -15.63 5.37 -11.87
N TRP A 48 -15.28 6.22 -10.89
CA TRP A 48 -14.80 5.77 -9.58
C TRP A 48 -15.56 6.47 -8.44
N GLU A 49 -16.35 5.74 -7.67
CA GLU A 49 -17.03 6.28 -6.50
C GLU A 49 -16.21 6.00 -5.23
N ALA A 50 -15.75 7.06 -4.56
CA ALA A 50 -15.00 6.94 -3.32
C ALA A 50 -15.91 6.64 -2.13
N ILE A 51 -15.41 5.87 -1.16
CA ILE A 51 -16.19 5.49 0.02
C ILE A 51 -16.20 6.64 1.02
N GLN A 52 -17.39 7.02 1.48
CA GLN A 52 -17.55 8.03 2.53
C GLN A 52 -17.73 7.34 3.89
N ILE A 53 -16.73 7.44 4.75
CA ILE A 53 -16.69 6.73 6.06
C ILE A 53 -17.63 7.38 7.08
N SER A 54 -17.81 8.70 7.01
CA SER A 54 -18.70 9.45 7.91
C SER A 54 -19.50 10.51 7.14
N TRP A 55 -20.67 10.86 7.65
CA TRP A 55 -21.46 11.97 7.11
C TRP A 55 -20.64 13.27 7.18
N GLY A 56 -20.34 13.87 6.01
CA GLY A 56 -19.47 15.04 5.90
C GLY A 56 -17.96 14.77 6.02
N GLY A 57 -17.57 13.49 6.09
CA GLY A 57 -16.16 13.08 6.12
C GLY A 57 -15.49 13.17 4.76
N LEU A 58 -14.14 13.12 4.77
CA LEU A 58 -13.34 13.08 3.57
C LEU A 58 -13.63 11.78 2.79
N PRO A 59 -13.96 11.84 1.50
CA PRO A 59 -14.13 10.65 0.68
C PRO A 59 -12.79 9.90 0.55
N LEU A 60 -12.78 8.62 0.96
CA LEU A 60 -11.61 7.75 0.89
C LEU A 60 -11.67 6.91 -0.40
N SER A 61 -10.69 7.12 -1.28
CA SER A 61 -10.55 6.32 -2.51
C SER A 61 -9.36 5.36 -2.47
N HIS A 62 -8.32 5.68 -1.71
CA HIS A 62 -7.10 4.90 -1.64
C HIS A 62 -6.36 5.15 -0.33
N MET A 63 -5.61 4.16 0.14
CA MET A 63 -4.67 4.25 1.27
C MET A 63 -3.36 3.57 0.87
N LEU A 64 -2.24 4.29 1.03
CA LEU A 64 -0.91 3.85 0.60
C LEU A 64 -0.04 3.54 1.82
N PHE A 65 0.59 2.37 1.82
CA PHE A 65 1.60 1.97 2.79
C PHE A 65 2.87 1.53 2.06
N THR A 66 4.01 1.43 2.76
CA THR A 66 5.36 1.28 2.18
C THR A 66 5.50 0.23 1.09
N ASN A 67 4.69 -0.83 1.09
CA ASN A 67 4.65 -1.85 0.04
C ASN A 67 3.23 -2.21 -0.44
N ASP A 68 2.19 -1.64 0.16
CA ASP A 68 0.82 -2.11 0.02
C ASP A 68 -0.12 -0.96 -0.36
N ILE A 69 -1.13 -1.26 -1.18
CA ILE A 69 -2.16 -0.31 -1.60
C ILE A 69 -3.52 -0.90 -1.24
N PHE A 70 -4.35 -0.11 -0.56
CA PHE A 70 -5.77 -0.39 -0.41
C PHE A 70 -6.55 0.55 -1.31
N LEU A 71 -7.39 -0.02 -2.19
CA LEU A 71 -8.29 0.72 -3.07
C LEU A 71 -9.72 0.53 -2.59
N PHE A 72 -10.44 1.64 -2.47
CA PHE A 72 -11.81 1.69 -1.97
C PHE A 72 -12.72 2.21 -3.08
N TYR A 73 -13.69 1.39 -3.48
CA TYR A 73 -14.69 1.74 -4.48
C TYR A 73 -16.05 1.14 -4.13
N CYS A 74 -17.13 1.82 -4.53
CA CYS A 74 -18.47 1.23 -4.48
C CYS A 74 -18.62 0.26 -5.65
N ALA A 75 -18.91 -1.01 -5.36
CA ALA A 75 -19.27 -1.98 -6.38
C ALA A 75 -20.72 -1.75 -6.81
N THR A 76 -20.95 -1.67 -8.12
CA THR A 76 -22.30 -1.75 -8.69
C THR A 76 -22.65 -3.21 -8.93
N GLU A 77 -23.83 -3.65 -8.48
CA GLU A 77 -24.36 -4.95 -8.90
C GLU A 77 -24.70 -4.90 -10.39
N GLN A 78 -24.29 -5.94 -11.14
CA GLN A 78 -24.64 -6.13 -12.55
C GLN A 78 -25.96 -6.87 -12.69
#